data_AF-A0A370X1E9-F1
#
_entry.id   AF-A0A370X1E9-F1
#
_cell.length_a   1.000
_cell.length_b   1.000
_cell.length_c   1.000
_cell.angle_alpha   90.00
_cell.angle_beta   90.00
_cell.angle_gamma   90.00
#
_symmetry.space_group_name_H-M   'P 1'
#
loop_
_entity.id
_entity.type
_entity.pdbx_description
1 polymer ?
#
loop_
_entity_poly.entity_id
_entity_poly.type
_entity_poly.pdbx_seq_one_letter_code
_entity_poly.pdbx_strand_id
1 'polypeptide(L)'
;MNNQEVIAIWIPYRLQAISTMWWAYNQLQDLPQPRELQVFVDGKQLLQGNASAVLNPMVEAGFIHARCLLEFLGLGVRAGKLVTVGNRRVDDIAIEHFTANGVALEKVTPDAALSAYTGPKDRGERALVAILELTNKGLAHFTNTFQDGYNSLDLEIACKGIPVLVQNHLYMKLNMPVPVAPKPSAGDLTSNN
;
A
#
# COMPACT_ATOMS: atom_id res chain seq x y z
N MET A 1 19.91 -0.70 3.89
CA MET A 1 19.05 -1.54 3.04
C MET A 1 19.55 -1.42 1.62
N ASN A 2 19.90 -2.52 0.96
CA ASN A 2 20.39 -2.46 -0.42
C ASN A 2 19.21 -2.50 -1.41
N ASN A 3 19.43 -2.06 -2.65
CA ASN A 3 18.37 -1.98 -3.67
C ASN A 3 17.75 -3.35 -3.98
N GLN A 4 18.52 -4.43 -3.91
CA GLN A 4 18.02 -5.78 -4.17
C GLN A 4 17.03 -6.24 -3.09
N GLU A 5 17.32 -5.97 -1.82
CA GLU A 5 16.40 -6.23 -0.69
C GLU A 5 15.10 -5.43 -0.86
N VAL A 6 15.19 -4.18 -1.33
CA VAL A 6 14.03 -3.34 -1.57
C VAL A 6 13.08 -3.98 -2.59
N ILE A 7 13.61 -4.38 -3.75
CA ILE A 7 12.81 -5.00 -4.82
C ILE A 7 12.30 -6.37 -4.42
N ALA A 8 13.14 -7.19 -3.79
CA ALA A 8 12.83 -8.61 -3.54
C ALA A 8 11.94 -8.84 -2.31
N ILE A 9 12.01 -7.96 -1.30
CA ILE A 9 11.38 -8.19 0.01
C ILE A 9 10.43 -7.05 0.36
N TRP A 10 10.94 -5.81 0.39
CA TRP A 10 10.19 -4.69 0.97
C TRP A 10 9.04 -4.20 0.10
N ILE A 11 9.23 -4.10 -1.21
CA ILE A 11 8.15 -3.72 -2.13
C ILE A 11 7.04 -4.80 -2.14
N PRO A 12 7.34 -6.10 -2.27
CA PRO A 12 6.33 -7.16 -2.16
C PRO A 12 5.56 -7.15 -0.83
N TYR A 13 6.27 -6.96 0.29
CA TYR A 13 5.64 -6.81 1.61
C TYR A 13 4.68 -5.63 1.66
N ARG A 14 5.07 -4.47 1.11
CA ARG A 14 4.22 -3.28 1.04
C ARG A 14 2.98 -3.51 0.16
N LEU A 15 3.14 -4.19 -0.98
CA LEU A 15 2.02 -4.57 -1.85
C LEU A 15 1.06 -5.52 -1.14
N GLN A 16 1.57 -6.48 -0.37
CA GLN A 16 0.76 -7.36 0.46
C GLN A 16 -0.04 -6.55 1.50
N ALA A 17 0.59 -5.61 2.20
CA ALA A 17 -0.09 -4.78 3.18
C ALA A 17 -1.27 -3.98 2.58
N ILE A 18 -1.16 -3.51 1.33
CA ILE A 18 -2.26 -2.85 0.62
C ILE A 18 -3.42 -3.84 0.39
N SER A 19 -3.11 -5.05 -0.07
CA SER A 19 -4.14 -6.09 -0.27
C SER A 19 -4.81 -6.49 1.05
N THR A 20 -4.04 -6.59 2.13
CA THR A 20 -4.53 -6.88 3.48
C THR A 20 -5.42 -5.76 4.02
N MET A 21 -5.06 -4.50 3.78
CA MET A 21 -5.92 -3.35 4.12
C MET A 21 -7.25 -3.42 3.38
N TRP A 22 -7.25 -3.68 2.07
CA TRP A 22 -8.51 -3.76 1.31
C TRP A 22 -9.40 -4.89 1.84
N TRP A 23 -8.81 -6.06 2.13
CA TRP A 23 -9.53 -7.16 2.76
C TRP A 23 -10.10 -6.75 4.13
N ALA A 24 -9.27 -6.21 5.03
CA ALA A 24 -9.67 -5.83 6.38
C ALA A 24 -10.75 -4.75 6.39
N TYR A 25 -10.64 -3.77 5.49
CA TYR A 25 -11.64 -2.72 5.30
C TYR A 25 -13.01 -3.31 4.96
N ASN A 26 -13.08 -4.26 4.00
CA ASN A 26 -14.33 -4.93 3.65
C ASN A 26 -14.89 -5.75 4.83
N GLN A 27 -14.04 -6.50 5.57
CA GLN A 27 -14.50 -7.22 6.77
C GLN A 27 -15.11 -6.28 7.81
N LEU A 28 -14.55 -5.09 7.98
CA LEU A 28 -15.07 -4.07 8.89
C LEU A 28 -16.43 -3.49 8.44
N GLN A 29 -16.76 -3.55 7.16
CA GLN A 29 -18.08 -3.15 6.66
C GLN A 29 -19.10 -4.29 6.78
N ASP A 30 -18.70 -5.53 6.46
CA ASP A 30 -19.63 -6.64 6.26
C ASP A 30 -20.08 -7.33 7.56
N LEU A 31 -19.21 -7.40 8.57
CA LEU A 31 -19.49 -8.14 9.79
C LEU A 31 -20.50 -7.38 10.69
N PRO A 32 -21.48 -8.00 11.36
CA PRO A 32 -22.33 -7.30 12.32
C PRO A 32 -21.55 -6.95 13.62
N GLN A 33 -21.92 -5.87 14.33
CA GLN A 33 -21.33 -5.54 15.64
C GLN A 33 -22.22 -6.08 16.79
N PRO A 34 -21.65 -6.54 17.92
CA PRO A 34 -20.21 -6.64 18.23
C PRO A 34 -19.52 -7.83 17.54
N ARG A 35 -18.22 -7.69 17.25
CA ARG A 35 -17.42 -8.69 16.52
C ARG A 35 -16.36 -9.33 17.42
N GLU A 36 -16.53 -10.60 17.74
CA GLU A 36 -15.50 -11.37 18.45
C GLU A 36 -14.45 -11.90 17.46
N LEU A 37 -13.19 -11.88 17.87
CA LEU A 37 -12.06 -12.48 17.18
C LEU A 37 -11.27 -13.35 18.14
N GLN A 38 -10.85 -14.51 17.65
CA GLN A 38 -9.87 -15.37 18.29
C GLN A 38 -8.71 -15.59 17.33
N VAL A 39 -7.48 -15.38 17.80
CA VAL A 39 -6.26 -15.60 17.01
C VAL A 39 -5.58 -16.85 17.53
N PHE A 40 -5.31 -17.78 16.63
CA PHE A 40 -4.57 -19.01 16.89
C PHE A 40 -3.26 -19.00 16.12
N VAL A 41 -2.17 -19.41 16.79
CA VAL A 41 -0.88 -19.68 16.16
C VAL A 41 -0.49 -21.09 16.58
N ASP A 42 -0.20 -21.95 15.60
CA ASP A 42 0.12 -23.36 15.80
C ASP A 42 -0.90 -24.08 16.71
N GLY A 43 -2.19 -23.80 16.47
CA GLY A 43 -3.31 -24.36 17.23
C GLY A 43 -3.51 -23.77 18.63
N LYS A 44 -2.61 -22.91 19.12
CA LYS A 44 -2.73 -22.26 20.42
C LYS A 44 -3.42 -20.91 20.31
N GLN A 45 -4.47 -20.70 21.11
CA GLN A 45 -5.12 -19.39 21.21
C GLN A 45 -4.18 -18.39 21.86
N LEU A 46 -3.84 -17.32 21.13
CA LEU A 46 -2.95 -16.25 21.59
C LEU A 46 -3.71 -14.97 21.98
N LEU A 47 -4.82 -14.69 21.31
CA LEU A 47 -5.61 -13.48 21.52
C LEU A 47 -7.10 -13.80 21.42
N GLN A 48 -7.90 -13.18 22.29
CA GLN A 48 -9.35 -13.12 22.16
C GLN A 48 -9.80 -11.69 22.45
N GLY A 49 -10.70 -11.16 21.64
CA GLY A 49 -11.20 -9.81 21.84
C GLY A 49 -12.04 -9.30 20.67
N ASN A 50 -12.12 -7.97 20.56
CA ASN A 50 -12.85 -7.34 19.47
C ASN A 50 -12.06 -7.46 18.16
N ALA A 51 -12.71 -7.86 17.06
CA ALA A 51 -12.07 -7.97 15.75
C ALA A 51 -11.40 -6.67 15.28
N SER A 52 -11.93 -5.51 15.68
CA SER A 52 -11.33 -4.20 15.38
C SER A 52 -9.92 -4.04 15.95
N ALA A 53 -9.56 -4.77 17.02
CA ALA A 53 -8.20 -4.75 17.58
C ALA A 53 -7.14 -5.32 16.62
N VAL A 54 -7.56 -6.07 15.59
CA VAL A 54 -6.69 -6.62 14.55
C VAL A 54 -6.95 -5.96 13.19
N LEU A 55 -8.22 -5.77 12.83
CA LEU A 55 -8.58 -5.23 11.52
C LEU A 55 -8.23 -3.74 11.37
N ASN A 56 -8.37 -2.91 12.41
CA ASN A 56 -8.00 -1.49 12.30
C ASN A 56 -6.49 -1.32 12.06
N PRO A 57 -5.58 -1.95 12.84
CA PRO A 57 -4.15 -1.90 12.55
C PRO A 57 -3.78 -2.37 11.14
N MET A 58 -4.47 -3.38 10.59
CA MET A 58 -4.26 -3.82 9.21
C MET A 58 -4.60 -2.74 8.19
N VAL A 59 -5.69 -2.00 8.41
CA VAL A 59 -6.08 -0.86 7.56
C VAL A 59 -5.06 0.27 7.67
N GLU A 60 -4.69 0.65 8.89
CA GLU A 60 -3.73 1.72 9.17
C GLU A 60 -2.36 1.42 8.56
N ALA A 61 -1.85 0.19 8.73
CA ALA A 61 -0.60 -0.24 8.12
C ALA A 61 -0.65 -0.17 6.59
N GLY A 62 -1.75 -0.60 5.97
CA GLY A 62 -1.88 -0.52 4.51
C GLY A 62 -1.87 0.91 3.98
N PHE A 63 -2.46 1.88 4.69
CA PHE A 63 -2.38 3.30 4.31
C PHE A 63 -0.92 3.80 4.34
N ILE A 64 -0.17 3.48 5.40
CA ILE A 64 1.25 3.83 5.52
C ILE A 64 2.06 3.22 4.38
N HIS A 65 1.83 1.94 4.06
CA HIS A 65 2.54 1.26 2.99
C HIS A 65 2.15 1.78 1.59
N ALA A 66 0.87 2.07 1.36
CA ALA A 66 0.36 2.67 0.13
C ALA A 66 0.99 4.04 -0.13
N ARG A 67 1.01 4.91 0.88
CA ARG A 67 1.68 6.21 0.81
C ARG A 67 3.15 6.04 0.45
N CYS A 68 3.86 5.17 1.18
CA CYS A 68 5.29 4.97 0.96
C CYS A 68 5.59 4.49 -0.46
N LEU A 69 4.75 3.63 -1.05
CA LEU A 69 4.91 3.22 -2.45
C LEU A 69 4.65 4.38 -3.44
N LEU A 70 3.65 5.21 -3.19
CA LEU A 70 3.42 6.41 -4.02
C LEU A 70 4.61 7.38 -3.95
N GLU A 71 5.11 7.65 -2.74
CA GLU A 71 6.29 8.49 -2.54
C GLU A 71 7.53 7.84 -3.18
N PHE A 72 7.74 6.53 -3.05
CA PHE A 72 8.80 5.78 -3.72
C PHE A 72 8.79 5.97 -5.25
N LEU A 73 7.60 5.89 -5.86
CA LEU A 73 7.38 6.12 -7.28
C LEU A 73 7.61 7.58 -7.70
N GLY A 74 7.67 8.51 -6.75
CA GLY A 74 7.85 9.94 -7.02
C GLY A 74 6.56 10.74 -7.06
N LEU A 75 5.48 10.21 -6.52
CA LEU A 75 4.19 10.89 -6.41
C LEU A 75 3.98 11.47 -5.01
N GLY A 76 3.36 12.64 -4.93
CA GLY A 76 3.01 13.31 -3.69
C GLY A 76 1.75 14.16 -3.86
N VAL A 77 1.36 14.87 -2.80
CA VAL A 77 0.19 15.76 -2.81
C VAL A 77 0.61 17.19 -2.49
N ARG A 78 0.05 18.15 -3.25
CA ARG A 78 0.16 19.59 -2.95
C ARG A 78 -1.17 20.25 -3.28
N ALA A 79 -1.75 20.95 -2.31
CA ALA A 79 -3.04 21.65 -2.45
C ALA A 79 -4.15 20.77 -3.05
N GLY A 80 -4.29 19.53 -2.56
CA GLY A 80 -5.32 18.57 -3.02
C GLY A 80 -5.09 17.99 -4.42
N LYS A 81 -3.89 18.17 -4.99
CA LYS A 81 -3.54 17.69 -6.33
C LYS A 81 -2.34 16.77 -6.31
N LEU A 82 -2.36 15.79 -7.22
CA LEU A 82 -1.26 14.86 -7.40
C LEU A 82 -0.10 15.59 -8.09
N VAL A 83 1.10 15.46 -7.52
CA VAL A 83 2.30 16.12 -8.05
C VAL A 83 3.47 15.14 -8.08
N THR A 84 4.45 15.40 -8.95
CA THR A 84 5.75 14.75 -8.83
C THR A 84 6.50 15.34 -7.64
N VAL A 85 7.06 14.50 -6.77
CA VAL A 85 7.89 14.91 -5.63
C VAL A 85 9.14 15.61 -6.16
N GLY A 86 9.40 16.83 -5.67
CA GLY A 86 10.58 17.62 -6.02
C GLY A 86 11.85 17.09 -5.33
N ASN A 87 12.13 17.58 -4.13
CA ASN A 87 13.30 17.18 -3.36
C ASN A 87 12.99 15.99 -2.44
N ARG A 88 13.96 15.09 -2.29
CA ARG A 88 13.95 13.98 -1.33
C ARG A 88 15.07 14.15 -0.32
N ARG A 89 15.01 13.40 0.78
CA ARG A 89 16.16 13.29 1.67
C ARG A 89 17.23 12.43 0.99
N VAL A 90 18.50 12.69 1.33
CA VAL A 90 19.65 12.01 0.70
C VAL A 90 19.66 10.51 0.98
N ASP A 91 19.04 10.09 2.08
CA ASP A 91 18.93 8.71 2.54
C ASP A 91 17.65 7.98 2.09
N ASP A 92 16.75 8.64 1.36
CA ASP A 92 15.54 8.00 0.83
C ASP A 92 15.87 7.07 -0.34
N ILE A 93 15.36 5.83 -0.33
CA ILE A 93 15.41 4.95 -1.51
C ILE A 93 14.19 5.22 -2.38
N ALA A 94 14.41 5.59 -3.63
CA ALA A 94 13.36 5.94 -4.59
C ALA A 94 13.52 5.19 -5.91
N ILE A 95 12.48 5.23 -6.76
CA ILE A 95 12.48 4.54 -8.06
C ILE A 95 13.68 4.91 -8.95
N GLU A 96 14.15 6.14 -8.87
CA GLU A 96 15.31 6.64 -9.62
C GLU A 96 16.66 6.07 -9.21
N HIS A 97 16.73 5.36 -8.08
CA HIS A 97 17.93 4.63 -7.67
C HIS A 97 18.04 3.25 -8.33
N PHE A 98 17.05 2.87 -9.14
CA PHE A 98 17.04 1.62 -9.90
C PHE A 98 17.37 1.88 -11.35
N THR A 99 18.01 0.91 -12.00
CA THR A 99 18.52 1.04 -13.37
C THR A 99 17.99 -0.09 -14.23
N ALA A 100 17.46 0.25 -15.40
CA ALA A 100 17.07 -0.70 -16.45
C ALA A 100 17.94 -0.43 -17.69
N ASN A 101 18.58 -1.47 -18.22
CA ASN A 101 19.43 -1.36 -19.42
C ASN A 101 20.50 -0.25 -19.33
N GLY A 102 21.08 -0.05 -18.14
CA GLY A 102 22.09 0.99 -17.90
C GLY A 102 21.55 2.41 -17.72
N VAL A 103 20.23 2.62 -17.75
CA VAL A 103 19.58 3.92 -17.56
C VAL A 103 18.77 3.92 -16.26
N ALA A 104 18.94 4.97 -15.45
CA ALA A 104 18.15 5.16 -14.23
C ALA A 104 16.66 5.29 -14.57
N LEU A 105 15.80 4.69 -13.76
CA LEU A 105 14.36 4.87 -13.92
C LEU A 105 13.97 6.31 -13.58
N GLU A 106 12.91 6.79 -14.19
CA GLU A 106 12.38 8.13 -13.94
C GLU A 106 11.28 8.10 -12.88
N LYS A 107 11.11 9.23 -12.16
CA LYS A 107 9.93 9.44 -11.31
C LYS A 107 8.67 9.32 -12.16
N VAL A 108 7.65 8.68 -11.58
CA VAL A 108 6.31 8.64 -12.17
C VAL A 108 5.70 10.04 -12.08
N THR A 109 5.26 10.58 -13.23
CA THR A 109 4.52 11.84 -13.28
C THR A 109 3.03 11.59 -13.00
N PRO A 110 2.27 12.61 -12.54
CA PRO A 110 0.82 12.50 -12.43
C PRO A 110 0.16 12.00 -13.72
N ASP A 111 0.56 12.54 -14.88
CA ASP A 111 0.02 12.11 -16.17
C ASP A 111 0.30 10.63 -16.48
N ALA A 112 1.51 10.14 -16.17
CA ALA A 112 1.85 8.74 -16.35
C ALA A 112 1.04 7.84 -15.41
N ALA A 113 0.89 8.24 -14.14
CA ALA A 113 0.08 7.51 -13.16
C ALA A 113 -1.39 7.42 -13.58
N LEU A 114 -1.97 8.54 -14.02
CA LEU A 114 -3.38 8.62 -14.42
C LEU A 114 -3.65 7.93 -15.75
N SER A 115 -2.64 7.77 -16.62
CA SER A 115 -2.77 7.02 -17.87
C SER A 115 -2.84 5.50 -17.65
N ALA A 116 -2.38 4.99 -16.50
CA ALA A 116 -2.52 3.58 -16.13
C ALA A 116 -3.94 3.24 -15.62
N TYR A 117 -4.74 4.24 -15.25
CA TYR A 117 -6.12 4.05 -14.83
C TYR A 117 -7.07 4.12 -16.02
N THR A 118 -7.89 3.09 -16.21
CA THR A 118 -8.82 2.99 -17.35
C THR A 118 -10.13 3.76 -17.14
N GLY A 119 -10.39 4.26 -15.93
CA GLY A 119 -11.56 5.07 -15.63
C GLY A 119 -11.33 6.58 -15.80
N PRO A 120 -12.27 7.42 -15.32
CA PRO A 120 -12.14 8.88 -15.36
C PRO A 120 -10.89 9.37 -14.61
N LYS A 121 -10.04 10.18 -15.27
CA LYS A 121 -8.75 10.64 -14.71
C LYS A 121 -8.90 11.39 -13.38
N ASP A 122 -9.97 12.17 -13.23
CA ASP A 122 -10.31 12.88 -12.01
C ASP A 122 -10.57 11.92 -10.83
N ARG A 123 -11.23 10.78 -11.08
CA ARG A 123 -11.41 9.72 -10.08
C ARG A 123 -10.11 9.01 -9.74
N GLY A 124 -9.28 8.73 -10.73
CA GLY A 124 -7.94 8.17 -10.51
C GLY A 124 -7.09 9.09 -9.64
N GLU A 125 -7.08 10.40 -9.94
CA GLU A 125 -6.36 11.40 -9.16
C GLU A 125 -6.88 11.47 -7.73
N ARG A 126 -8.20 11.60 -7.57
CA ARG A 126 -8.87 11.64 -6.26
C ARG A 126 -8.51 10.45 -5.39
N ALA A 127 -8.52 9.24 -5.94
CA ALA A 127 -8.18 8.01 -5.22
C ALA A 127 -6.73 8.01 -4.71
N LEU A 128 -5.76 8.44 -5.52
CA LEU A 128 -4.36 8.51 -5.11
C LEU A 128 -4.12 9.63 -4.08
N VAL A 129 -4.76 10.79 -4.27
CA VAL A 129 -4.73 11.89 -3.31
C VAL A 129 -5.33 11.47 -1.96
N ALA A 130 -6.43 10.69 -1.97
CA ALA A 130 -7.06 10.18 -0.75
C ALA A 130 -6.06 9.39 0.12
N ILE A 131 -5.28 8.47 -0.47
CA ILE A 131 -4.23 7.74 0.28
C ILE A 131 -3.24 8.70 0.93
N LEU A 132 -2.73 9.67 0.17
CA LEU A 132 -1.69 10.60 0.62
C LEU A 132 -2.21 11.51 1.74
N GLU A 133 -3.44 12.02 1.63
CA GLU A 133 -4.04 12.90 2.63
C GLU A 133 -4.54 12.16 3.87
N LEU A 134 -5.20 11.01 3.72
CA LEU A 134 -5.70 10.22 4.85
C LEU A 134 -4.56 9.68 5.71
N THR A 135 -3.45 9.27 5.10
CA THR A 135 -2.27 8.83 5.85
C THR A 135 -1.62 9.98 6.64
N ASN A 136 -1.62 11.20 6.09
CA ASN A 136 -1.07 12.38 6.78
C ASN A 136 -1.97 12.91 7.91
N LYS A 137 -3.29 12.98 7.66
CA LYS A 137 -4.24 13.63 8.57
C LYS A 137 -4.95 12.65 9.49
N GLY A 138 -5.44 11.54 8.95
CA GLY A 138 -6.35 10.60 9.63
C GLY A 138 -5.67 9.61 10.57
N LEU A 139 -4.39 9.28 10.35
CA LEU A 139 -3.62 8.40 11.23
C LEU A 139 -2.83 9.15 12.32
N ALA A 140 -2.50 10.42 12.08
CA ALA A 140 -1.67 11.23 12.98
C ALA A 140 -2.48 12.11 13.94
N HIS A 141 -3.76 12.38 13.63
CA HIS A 141 -4.63 13.22 14.43
C HIS A 141 -6.01 12.54 14.60
N PHE A 142 -6.52 12.49 15.83
CA PHE A 142 -7.91 12.10 16.11
C PHE A 142 -8.88 13.17 15.56
N THR A 143 -9.03 13.23 14.24
CA THR A 143 -9.96 14.16 13.59
C THR A 143 -11.29 13.48 13.36
N ASN A 144 -12.37 14.15 13.74
CA ASN A 144 -13.74 13.62 13.76
C ASN A 144 -14.37 13.41 12.37
N THR A 145 -13.56 13.36 11.31
CA THR A 145 -14.02 13.40 9.94
C THR A 145 -12.98 12.76 9.00
N PHE A 146 -13.43 11.84 8.13
CA PHE A 146 -12.93 11.82 6.75
C PHE A 146 -13.24 13.20 6.18
N GLN A 147 -12.34 14.17 6.38
CA GLN A 147 -12.72 15.59 6.25
C GLN A 147 -13.04 16.04 4.82
N ASP A 148 -12.91 15.17 3.81
CA ASP A 148 -13.04 15.56 2.40
C ASP A 148 -13.80 14.54 1.53
N GLY A 149 -14.90 13.94 2.00
CA GLY A 149 -15.85 13.22 1.13
C GLY A 149 -15.28 12.00 0.36
N TYR A 150 -14.07 11.54 0.68
CA TYR A 150 -13.52 10.30 0.13
C TYR A 150 -14.36 9.13 0.60
N ASN A 151 -14.56 8.15 -0.28
CA ASN A 151 -15.42 7.00 -0.01
C ASN A 151 -14.70 5.66 -0.25
N SER A 152 -15.39 4.56 0.00
CA SER A 152 -14.87 3.20 -0.21
C SER A 152 -14.42 2.93 -1.64
N LEU A 153 -15.03 3.58 -2.64
CA LEU A 153 -14.64 3.44 -4.04
C LEU A 153 -13.28 4.12 -4.32
N ASP A 154 -13.01 5.28 -3.71
CA ASP A 154 -11.70 5.92 -3.81
C ASP A 154 -10.60 5.01 -3.24
N LEU A 155 -10.89 4.35 -2.11
CA LEU A 155 -9.98 3.37 -1.51
C LEU A 155 -9.77 2.14 -2.40
N GLU A 156 -10.85 1.59 -2.96
CA GLU A 156 -10.78 0.45 -3.88
C GLU A 156 -9.91 0.76 -5.11
N ILE A 157 -10.16 1.90 -5.75
CA ILE A 157 -9.41 2.36 -6.92
C ILE A 157 -7.92 2.45 -6.57
N ALA A 158 -7.58 3.07 -5.44
CA ALA A 158 -6.19 3.19 -5.02
C ALA A 158 -5.54 1.84 -4.71
N CYS A 159 -6.23 0.95 -3.98
CA CYS A 159 -5.73 -0.38 -3.62
C CYS A 159 -5.43 -1.25 -4.85
N LYS A 160 -6.23 -1.10 -5.92
CA LYS A 160 -6.00 -1.79 -7.19
C LYS A 160 -4.97 -1.07 -8.07
N GLY A 161 -4.96 0.26 -8.05
CA GLY A 161 -4.11 1.09 -8.90
C GLY A 161 -2.65 1.09 -8.51
N ILE A 162 -2.33 1.19 -7.22
CA ILE A 162 -0.94 1.25 -6.75
C ILE A 162 -0.11 0.02 -7.18
N PRO A 163 -0.60 -1.23 -7.03
CA PRO A 163 0.11 -2.40 -7.55
C PRO A 163 0.40 -2.33 -9.05
N VAL A 164 -0.56 -1.84 -9.85
CA VAL A 164 -0.37 -1.66 -11.30
C VAL A 164 0.70 -0.63 -11.60
N LEU A 165 0.73 0.49 -10.87
CA LEU A 165 1.78 1.50 -11.02
C LEU A 165 3.17 0.93 -10.70
N VAL A 166 3.29 0.19 -9.60
CA VAL A 166 4.54 -0.47 -9.22
C VAL A 166 4.96 -1.50 -10.27
N GLN A 167 4.03 -2.31 -10.78
CA GLN A 167 4.32 -3.27 -11.84
C GLN A 167 4.82 -2.58 -13.11
N ASN A 168 4.10 -1.58 -13.62
CA ASN A 168 4.38 -0.93 -14.89
C ASN A 168 5.67 -0.10 -14.86
N HIS A 169 5.91 0.61 -13.76
CA HIS A 169 7.01 1.58 -13.69
C HIS A 169 8.29 1.01 -13.09
N LEU A 170 8.22 -0.05 -12.28
CA LEU A 170 9.39 -0.70 -11.70
C LEU A 170 9.65 -2.07 -12.33
N TYR A 171 8.81 -3.06 -12.03
CA TYR A 171 9.11 -4.46 -12.34
C TYR A 171 9.18 -4.76 -13.83
N MET A 172 8.23 -4.26 -14.63
CA MET A 172 8.27 -4.42 -16.08
C MET A 172 9.50 -3.75 -16.70
N LYS A 173 9.88 -2.56 -16.22
CA LYS A 173 11.08 -1.86 -16.72
C LYS A 173 12.37 -2.61 -16.36
N LEU A 174 12.41 -3.25 -15.19
CA LEU A 174 13.53 -4.10 -14.76
C LEU A 174 13.51 -5.49 -15.40
N ASN A 175 12.51 -5.81 -16.24
CA ASN A 175 12.30 -7.14 -16.80
C ASN A 175 12.22 -8.24 -15.72
N MET A 176 11.54 -7.92 -14.62
CA MET A 176 11.35 -8.81 -13.48
C MET A 176 9.85 -9.06 -13.25
N PRO A 177 9.45 -10.28 -12.83
CA PRO A 177 8.13 -10.47 -12.25
C PRO A 177 8.05 -9.78 -10.88
N VAL A 178 6.85 -9.37 -10.46
CA VAL A 178 6.61 -8.95 -9.07
C VAL A 178 6.76 -10.19 -8.17
N PRO A 179 7.69 -10.19 -7.19
CA PRO A 179 7.82 -11.30 -6.27
C PRO A 179 6.54 -11.50 -5.46
N VAL A 180 6.17 -12.76 -5.23
CA VAL A 180 5.11 -13.09 -4.27
C VAL A 180 5.64 -12.79 -2.88
N ALA A 181 4.84 -12.13 -2.05
CA ALA A 181 5.24 -11.87 -0.67
C ALA A 181 5.57 -13.20 0.05
N PRO A 182 6.54 -13.20 0.98
CA PRO A 182 6.93 -14.41 1.71
C PRO A 182 5.70 -15.06 2.36
N LYS A 183 5.45 -16.32 2.01
CA LYS A 183 4.51 -17.18 2.74
C LYS A 183 5.31 -17.99 3.77
N PRO A 184 4.79 -18.22 4.98
CA PRO A 184 5.39 -19.21 5.87
C PRO A 184 5.54 -20.55 5.14
N SER A 185 6.72 -21.15 5.22
CA SER A 185 6.99 -22.47 4.64
C SER A 185 6.16 -23.53 5.34
N ALA A 186 5.44 -24.37 4.58
CA ALA A 186 4.70 -25.50 5.14
C ALA A 186 5.59 -26.51 5.91
N GLY A 187 6.92 -26.40 5.78
CA GLY A 187 7.90 -27.24 6.49
C GLY A 187 8.00 -26.97 8.00
N ASP A 188 7.57 -25.80 8.48
CA ASP A 188 7.68 -25.44 9.90
C ASP A 188 6.50 -25.96 10.76
N LEU A 189 5.50 -26.58 10.14
CA LEU A 189 4.28 -27.08 10.81
C LEU A 189 4.32 -28.58 11.15
N THR A 190 5.44 -29.28 10.89
CA THR A 190 5.52 -30.75 11.04
C THR A 190 6.47 -31.24 12.15
N SER A 191 7.15 -30.36 12.86
CA SER A 191 7.95 -30.74 14.02
C SER A 191 7.24 -30.33 15.30
N ASN A 192 6.34 -31.17 15.79
CA ASN A 192 6.04 -31.44 17.22
C ASN A 192 4.75 -32.27 17.31
N ASN A 193 4.89 -33.59 17.12
CA ASN A 193 4.01 -34.60 17.70
C ASN A 193 4.79 -35.32 18.80
#